data_AF-A0A3P3E2X8-F1
#
_entry.id   AF-A0A3P3E2X8-F1
#
_cell.length_a   1.000
_cell.length_b   1.000
_cell.length_c   1.000
_cell.angle_alpha   90.00
_cell.angle_beta   90.00
_cell.angle_gamma   90.00
#
_symmetry.space_group_name_H-M   'P 1'
#
loop_
_entity.id
_entity.type
_entity.pdbx_description
1 polymer ?
#
loop_
_entity_poly.entity_id
_entity_poly.type
_entity_poly.pdbx_seq_one_letter_code
_entity_poly.pdbx_strand_id
1 'polypeptide(L)'
;MASPTHAIPPSEKVVETTADRDSPVCCRVEFEPSDEKSLRRLTEFFDFVKAAKDSDEPADESQLLGYLSDGERSYFSNLTPEEVAEWNEYWFSTPLPKRHSPEMPTPQWDFASMLDAIWNGDYDLIAIQPRAARYVLEFNPHGYPYGGTGSLVALVECFGHQVVGVDDGTGYEKYVPRTNIWKPSAGRDV
;
A
#
# COMPACT_ATOMS: atom_id res chain seq x y z
N MET A 1 40.08 55.30 32.69
CA MET A 1 39.52 55.04 31.34
C MET A 1 39.64 53.56 31.09
N ALA A 2 38.51 52.85 31.15
CA ALA A 2 38.43 51.40 31.00
C ALA A 2 38.22 51.06 29.52
N SER A 3 38.98 50.09 29.00
CA SER A 3 38.76 49.50 27.68
C SER A 3 38.47 48.01 27.85
N PRO A 4 37.49 47.44 27.13
CA PRO A 4 36.91 46.15 27.48
C PRO A 4 37.56 44.98 26.73
N THR A 5 37.70 43.89 27.47
CA THR A 5 38.02 42.53 27.03
C THR A 5 37.11 42.08 25.89
N HIS A 6 37.68 41.73 24.73
CA HIS A 6 36.95 41.03 23.66
C HIS A 6 36.74 39.57 24.06
N ALA A 7 35.48 39.21 24.36
CA ALA A 7 35.04 37.83 24.48
C ALA A 7 34.71 37.28 23.09
N ILE A 8 35.29 36.14 22.75
CA ILE A 8 34.96 35.36 21.55
C ILE A 8 33.71 34.52 21.87
N PRO A 9 32.64 34.55 21.06
CA PRO A 9 31.48 33.71 21.29
C PRO A 9 31.79 32.23 20.93
N PRO A 10 31.26 31.25 21.66
CA PRO A 10 31.46 29.85 21.33
C PRO A 10 30.64 29.49 20.08
N SER A 11 31.29 28.82 19.12
CA SER A 11 30.65 28.26 17.93
C SER A 11 29.49 27.35 18.31
N GLU A 12 28.32 27.64 17.74
CA GLU A 12 27.17 26.74 17.73
C GLU A 12 27.59 25.40 17.14
N LYS A 13 27.52 24.34 17.96
CA LYS A 13 27.59 22.97 17.47
C LYS A 13 26.36 22.77 16.59
N VAL A 14 26.61 22.61 15.29
CA VAL A 14 25.68 21.97 14.36
C VAL A 14 25.35 20.61 14.96
N VAL A 15 24.14 20.47 15.50
CA VAL A 15 23.58 19.19 15.88
C VAL A 15 23.25 18.50 14.56
N GLU A 16 24.22 17.75 14.07
CA GLU A 16 23.99 16.74 13.05
C GLU A 16 23.02 15.74 13.66
N THR A 17 21.77 15.80 13.20
CA THR A 17 20.70 14.87 13.57
C THR A 17 21.16 13.48 13.16
N THR A 18 21.74 12.74 14.12
CA THR A 18 22.03 11.34 13.96
C THR A 18 20.71 10.66 13.68
N ALA A 19 20.51 10.27 12.41
CA ALA A 19 19.45 9.37 12.02
C ALA A 19 19.51 8.17 12.96
N ASP A 20 18.42 7.97 13.67
CA ASP A 20 18.18 6.89 14.59
C ASP A 20 18.42 5.57 13.85
N ARG A 21 19.57 4.93 14.14
CA ARG A 21 20.05 3.73 13.43
C ARG A 21 19.47 2.43 13.99
N ASP A 22 18.56 2.53 14.95
CA ASP A 22 17.89 1.38 15.58
C ASP A 22 16.39 1.27 15.24
N SER A 23 15.88 2.09 14.33
CA SER A 23 14.56 1.82 13.77
C SER A 23 14.61 0.53 12.94
N PRO A 24 13.74 -0.46 13.21
CA PRO A 24 13.64 -1.64 12.35
C PRO A 24 13.42 -1.18 10.91
N VAL A 25 13.95 -1.94 9.95
CA VAL A 25 13.81 -1.62 8.52
C VAL A 25 12.34 -1.75 8.13
N CYS A 26 11.57 -0.69 8.33
CA CYS A 26 10.18 -0.63 7.93
C CYS A 26 10.12 -0.56 6.40
N CYS A 27 9.45 -1.56 5.83
CA CYS A 27 9.03 -1.53 4.44
C CYS A 27 7.92 -0.48 4.29
N ARG A 28 7.76 0.05 3.09
CA ARG A 28 6.81 1.14 2.86
C ARG A 28 6.21 1.15 1.47
N VAL A 29 4.95 1.57 1.41
CA VAL A 29 4.30 2.06 0.18
C VAL A 29 4.23 3.58 0.28
N GLU A 30 4.92 4.27 -0.64
CA GLU A 30 4.93 5.72 -0.69
C GLU A 30 3.88 6.23 -1.69
N PHE A 31 3.15 7.29 -1.32
CA PHE A 31 2.08 7.84 -2.14
C PHE A 31 1.92 9.37 -1.99
N GLU A 32 1.30 9.96 -3.00
CA GLU A 32 0.86 11.35 -3.02
C GLU A 32 -0.64 11.41 -2.68
N PRO A 33 -1.04 12.16 -1.64
CA PRO A 33 -2.44 12.28 -1.26
C PRO A 33 -3.20 13.10 -2.30
N SER A 34 -4.43 12.67 -2.60
CA SER A 34 -5.35 13.35 -3.52
C SER A 34 -5.94 14.61 -2.89
N ASP A 35 -6.46 14.45 -1.66
CA ASP A 35 -7.00 15.52 -0.83
C ASP A 35 -7.01 15.09 0.65
N GLU A 36 -7.12 16.07 1.55
CA GLU A 36 -7.08 15.84 3.00
C GLU A 36 -8.24 14.98 3.53
N LYS A 37 -9.41 15.03 2.89
CA LYS A 37 -10.57 14.25 3.32
C LYS A 37 -10.36 12.78 2.99
N SER A 38 -9.92 12.48 1.77
CA SER A 38 -9.61 11.12 1.32
C SER A 38 -8.46 10.52 2.14
N LEU A 39 -7.42 11.31 2.43
CA LEU A 39 -6.31 10.89 3.28
C LEU A 39 -6.78 10.53 4.69
N ARG A 40 -7.61 11.37 5.32
CA ARG A 40 -8.16 11.08 6.65
C ARG A 40 -8.96 9.78 6.63
N ARG A 41 -9.76 9.54 5.60
CA ARG A 41 -10.54 8.30 5.46
C ARG A 41 -9.65 7.08 5.29
N LEU A 42 -8.58 7.15 4.48
CA LEU A 42 -7.60 6.07 4.38
C LEU A 42 -6.98 5.79 5.75
N THR A 43 -6.53 6.80 6.49
CA THR A 43 -5.92 6.61 7.81
C THR A 43 -6.89 5.96 8.80
N GLU A 44 -8.13 6.43 8.88
CA GLU A 44 -9.16 5.84 9.75
C GLU A 44 -9.45 4.37 9.39
N PHE A 45 -9.57 4.06 8.09
CA PHE A 45 -9.78 2.69 7.63
C PHE A 45 -8.56 1.81 7.91
N PHE A 46 -7.35 2.31 7.66
CA PHE A 46 -6.10 1.64 7.97
C PHE A 46 -5.98 1.31 9.45
N ASP A 47 -6.27 2.26 10.34
CA ASP A 47 -6.19 2.06 11.79
C ASP A 47 -7.20 1.01 12.26
N PHE A 48 -8.41 1.01 11.68
CA PHE A 48 -9.40 -0.02 11.95
C PHE A 48 -8.93 -1.41 11.48
N VAL A 49 -8.37 -1.49 10.27
CA VAL A 49 -7.82 -2.72 9.69
C VAL A 49 -6.64 -3.25 10.50
N LYS A 50 -5.72 -2.37 10.89
CA LYS A 50 -4.59 -2.68 11.75
C LYS A 50 -5.04 -3.22 13.10
N ALA A 51 -5.98 -2.56 13.77
CA ALA A 51 -6.47 -2.99 15.07
C ALA A 51 -7.10 -4.39 15.01
N ALA A 52 -7.84 -4.71 13.95
CA ALA A 52 -8.42 -6.04 13.74
C ALA A 52 -7.36 -7.12 13.47
N LYS A 53 -6.33 -6.79 12.67
CA LYS A 53 -5.20 -7.69 12.43
C LYS A 53 -4.40 -7.97 13.71
N ASP A 54 -4.12 -6.93 14.50
CA ASP A 54 -3.36 -7.03 15.76
C ASP A 54 -4.11 -7.84 16.84
N SER A 55 -5.44 -7.96 16.76
CA SER A 55 -6.25 -8.73 17.71
C SER A 55 -6.47 -10.19 17.32
N ASP A 56 -5.91 -10.67 16.20
CA ASP A 56 -6.19 -12.00 15.61
C ASP A 56 -7.70 -12.29 15.39
N GLU A 57 -8.52 -11.23 15.35
CA GLU A 57 -9.97 -11.30 15.13
C GLU A 57 -10.30 -10.48 13.87
N PRO A 58 -10.35 -11.13 12.70
CA PRO A 58 -10.70 -10.48 11.45
C PRO A 58 -12.00 -9.69 11.58
N ALA A 59 -11.96 -8.41 11.20
CA ALA A 59 -13.18 -7.61 11.11
C ALA A 59 -14.12 -8.18 10.04
N ASP A 60 -15.42 -8.01 10.26
CA ASP A 60 -16.45 -8.44 9.30
C ASP A 60 -16.30 -7.70 7.96
N GLU A 61 -16.26 -8.47 6.87
CA GLU A 61 -16.08 -7.92 5.52
C GLU A 61 -17.22 -6.95 5.15
N SER A 62 -18.46 -7.24 5.54
CA SER A 62 -19.60 -6.38 5.23
C SER A 62 -19.51 -5.03 5.96
N GLN A 63 -19.00 -5.04 7.19
CA GLN A 63 -18.71 -3.82 7.95
C GLN A 63 -17.63 -2.98 7.24
N LEU A 64 -16.52 -3.60 6.83
CA LEU A 64 -15.44 -2.91 6.11
C LEU A 64 -15.91 -2.36 4.76
N LEU A 65 -16.67 -3.16 4.00
CA LEU A 65 -17.24 -2.75 2.73
C LEU A 65 -18.25 -1.60 2.89
N GLY A 66 -18.98 -1.58 4.01
CA GLY A 66 -19.92 -0.52 4.39
C GLY A 66 -19.24 0.80 4.76
N TYR A 67 -17.98 0.78 5.18
CA TYR A 67 -17.20 2.00 5.45
C TYR A 67 -16.86 2.74 4.15
N LEU A 68 -16.63 2.00 3.06
CA LEU A 68 -16.28 2.57 1.77
C LEU A 68 -17.46 3.35 1.16
N SER A 69 -17.16 4.37 0.37
CA SER A 69 -18.09 5.06 -0.50
C SER A 69 -18.30 4.29 -1.80
N ASP A 70 -19.33 4.63 -2.58
CA ASP A 70 -19.54 4.02 -3.91
C ASP A 70 -18.34 4.24 -4.83
N GLY A 71 -17.68 5.41 -4.74
CA GLY A 71 -16.47 5.71 -5.50
C GLY A 71 -15.32 4.79 -5.13
N GLU A 72 -15.06 4.63 -3.83
CA GLU A 72 -13.99 3.76 -3.32
C GLU A 72 -14.28 2.28 -3.64
N ARG A 73 -15.55 1.84 -3.53
CA ARG A 73 -15.99 0.49 -3.91
C ARG A 73 -15.79 0.20 -5.39
N SER A 74 -15.97 1.20 -6.25
CA SER A 74 -15.81 1.02 -7.70
C SER A 74 -14.38 0.78 -8.17
N TYR A 75 -13.38 0.95 -7.28
CA TYR A 75 -12.02 0.49 -7.53
C TYR A 75 -11.94 -1.04 -7.64
N PHE A 76 -12.77 -1.78 -6.92
CA PHE A 76 -12.66 -3.24 -6.86
C PHE A 76 -13.43 -3.91 -7.99
N SER A 77 -12.87 -4.98 -8.55
CA SER A 77 -13.63 -5.84 -9.46
C SER A 77 -14.70 -6.60 -8.71
N ASN A 78 -15.88 -6.70 -9.32
CA ASN A 78 -16.98 -7.54 -8.84
C ASN A 78 -17.35 -8.54 -9.93
N LEU A 79 -16.48 -9.53 -10.15
CA LEU A 79 -16.66 -10.52 -11.20
C LEU A 79 -17.81 -11.48 -10.85
N THR A 80 -18.62 -11.85 -11.84
CA THR A 80 -19.64 -12.90 -11.65
C THR A 80 -18.99 -14.28 -11.56
N PRO A 81 -19.70 -15.31 -11.03
CA PRO A 81 -19.19 -16.69 -11.03
C PRO A 81 -18.78 -17.19 -12.42
N GLU A 82 -19.50 -16.78 -13.47
CA GLU A 82 -19.18 -17.12 -14.86
C GLU A 82 -17.90 -16.44 -15.32
N GLU A 83 -17.68 -15.17 -14.97
CA GLU A 83 -16.46 -14.43 -15.31
C GLU A 83 -15.23 -14.96 -14.54
N VAL A 84 -15.42 -15.39 -13.28
CA VAL A 84 -14.39 -16.10 -12.51
C VAL A 84 -14.04 -17.44 -13.16
N ALA A 85 -15.04 -18.18 -13.65
CA ALA A 85 -14.80 -19.42 -14.39
C ALA A 85 -14.03 -19.17 -15.70
N GLU A 86 -14.39 -18.12 -16.45
CA GLU A 86 -13.66 -17.68 -17.65
C GLU A 86 -12.21 -17.33 -17.33
N TRP A 87 -11.97 -16.54 -16.28
CA TRP A 87 -10.63 -16.19 -15.82
C TRP A 87 -9.82 -17.45 -15.46
N ASN A 88 -10.41 -18.38 -14.71
CA ASN A 88 -9.75 -19.63 -14.34
C ASN A 88 -9.37 -20.46 -15.56
N GLU A 89 -10.28 -20.60 -16.54
CA GLU A 89 -9.97 -21.31 -17.79
C GLU A 89 -8.81 -20.64 -18.55
N TYR A 90 -8.83 -19.31 -18.66
CA TYR A 90 -7.75 -18.55 -19.28
C TYR A 90 -6.41 -18.71 -18.55
N TRP A 91 -6.41 -18.60 -17.22
CA TRP A 91 -5.22 -18.78 -16.38
C TRP A 91 -4.63 -20.18 -16.52
N PHE A 92 -5.45 -21.22 -16.35
CA PHE A 92 -4.99 -22.62 -16.37
C PHE A 92 -4.60 -23.12 -17.77
N SER A 93 -5.19 -22.57 -18.84
CA SER A 93 -4.78 -22.87 -20.22
C SER A 93 -3.52 -22.11 -20.66
N THR A 94 -3.17 -20.99 -20.01
CA THR A 94 -1.97 -20.21 -20.34
C THR A 94 -0.69 -20.95 -19.91
N PRO A 95 0.30 -21.17 -20.81
CA PRO A 95 1.56 -21.83 -20.46
C PRO A 95 2.33 -21.13 -19.34
N LEU A 96 2.98 -21.89 -18.45
CA LEU A 96 3.69 -21.37 -17.28
C LEU A 96 4.65 -20.19 -17.55
N PRO A 97 5.50 -20.20 -18.60
CA PRO A 97 6.38 -19.07 -18.87
C PRO A 97 5.61 -17.76 -19.14
N LYS A 98 4.44 -17.85 -19.79
CA LYS A 98 3.58 -16.69 -20.05
C LYS A 98 2.79 -16.31 -18.81
N ARG A 99 2.30 -17.29 -18.06
CA ARG A 99 1.51 -17.10 -16.83
C ARG A 99 2.27 -16.32 -15.76
N HIS A 100 3.58 -16.53 -15.64
CA HIS A 100 4.44 -15.82 -14.68
C HIS A 100 5.15 -14.60 -15.30
N SER A 101 4.81 -14.23 -16.54
CA SER A 101 5.34 -13.02 -17.17
C SER A 101 4.68 -11.78 -16.55
N PRO A 102 5.41 -10.68 -16.36
CA PRO A 102 4.82 -9.37 -16.01
C PRO A 102 3.73 -8.92 -17.01
N GLU A 103 3.77 -9.44 -18.24
CA GLU A 103 2.80 -9.12 -19.29
C GLU A 103 1.47 -9.88 -19.14
N MET A 104 1.40 -10.92 -18.29
CA MET A 104 0.19 -11.71 -18.09
C MET A 104 -0.94 -10.81 -17.56
N PRO A 105 -2.06 -10.65 -18.30
CA PRO A 105 -3.15 -9.86 -17.78
C PRO A 105 -3.81 -10.61 -16.61
N THR A 106 -3.99 -9.91 -15.51
CA THR A 106 -4.69 -10.43 -14.32
C THR A 106 -5.91 -9.55 -14.02
N PRO A 107 -6.96 -10.08 -13.41
CA PRO A 107 -8.06 -9.27 -12.92
C PRO A 107 -7.56 -8.14 -12.01
N GLN A 108 -8.36 -7.08 -11.93
CA GLN A 108 -8.22 -6.10 -10.87
C GLN A 108 -8.47 -6.78 -9.52
N TRP A 109 -8.01 -6.15 -8.43
CA TRP A 109 -8.32 -6.66 -7.10
C TRP A 109 -9.83 -6.65 -6.88
N ASP A 110 -10.40 -7.74 -6.40
CA ASP A 110 -11.65 -7.69 -5.67
C ASP A 110 -11.37 -7.33 -4.19
N PHE A 111 -12.40 -6.84 -3.50
CA PHE A 111 -12.27 -6.34 -2.14
C PHE A 111 -11.90 -7.44 -1.13
N ALA A 112 -12.55 -8.61 -1.26
CA ALA A 112 -12.33 -9.74 -0.37
C ALA A 112 -10.90 -10.26 -0.48
N SER A 113 -10.37 -10.43 -1.69
CA SER A 113 -8.99 -10.84 -1.92
C SER A 113 -7.98 -9.85 -1.37
N MET A 114 -8.24 -8.53 -1.49
CA MET A 114 -7.36 -7.52 -0.89
C MET A 114 -7.30 -7.68 0.63
N LEU A 115 -8.46 -7.83 1.29
CA LEU A 115 -8.53 -8.01 2.74
C LEU A 115 -7.91 -9.33 3.19
N ASP A 116 -8.18 -10.43 2.51
CA ASP A 116 -7.61 -11.75 2.80
C ASP A 116 -6.08 -11.71 2.72
N ALA A 117 -5.52 -11.04 1.71
CA ALA A 117 -4.09 -10.84 1.58
C ALA A 117 -3.49 -9.99 2.72
N ILE A 118 -4.25 -9.04 3.28
CA ILE A 118 -3.81 -8.25 4.44
C ILE A 118 -3.88 -9.09 5.72
N TRP A 119 -4.93 -9.89 5.91
CA TRP A 119 -5.11 -10.73 7.10
C TRP A 119 -4.07 -11.83 7.18
N ASN A 120 -3.89 -12.56 6.09
CA ASN A 120 -2.96 -13.69 6.02
C ASN A 120 -1.51 -13.29 5.71
N GLY A 121 -1.26 -12.00 5.48
CA GLY A 121 0.08 -11.48 5.25
C GLY A 121 0.98 -11.59 6.49
N ASP A 122 2.19 -12.11 6.30
CA ASP A 122 3.20 -12.31 7.36
C ASP A 122 4.00 -11.02 7.63
N TYR A 123 3.29 -10.01 8.13
CA TYR A 123 3.82 -8.70 8.45
C TYR A 123 2.94 -7.95 9.44
N ASP A 124 3.54 -6.99 10.17
CA ASP A 124 2.79 -6.04 10.99
C ASP A 124 2.48 -4.78 10.19
N LEU A 125 1.24 -4.29 10.27
CA LEU A 125 0.92 -2.93 9.84
C LEU A 125 1.44 -1.95 10.89
N ILE A 126 2.16 -0.89 10.50
CA ILE A 126 2.77 0.05 11.45
C ILE A 126 1.94 1.33 11.54
N ALA A 127 1.96 2.16 10.51
CA ALA A 127 1.28 3.45 10.49
C ALA A 127 1.18 4.03 9.09
N ILE A 128 0.30 5.03 8.91
CA ILE A 128 0.37 5.98 7.80
C ILE A 128 0.92 7.30 8.33
N GLN A 129 2.03 7.77 7.77
CA GLN A 129 2.73 8.97 8.26
C GLN A 129 3.18 9.90 7.14
N PRO A 130 3.25 11.22 7.40
CA PRO A 130 3.85 12.16 6.47
C PRO A 130 5.36 11.94 6.36
N ARG A 131 5.89 12.02 5.14
CA ARG A 131 7.33 11.96 4.85
C ARG A 131 7.69 12.99 3.80
N ALA A 132 8.30 14.08 4.26
CA ALA A 132 8.58 15.26 3.44
C ALA A 132 7.30 15.78 2.73
N ALA A 133 7.23 15.67 1.40
CA ALA A 133 6.09 16.13 0.59
C ALA A 133 5.06 15.03 0.27
N ARG A 134 5.22 13.84 0.85
CA ARG A 134 4.44 12.63 0.56
C ARG A 134 3.95 11.97 1.84
N TYR A 135 3.22 10.87 1.69
CA TYR A 135 2.86 9.98 2.78
C TYR A 135 3.42 8.59 2.55
N VAL A 136 3.63 7.86 3.64
CA VAL A 136 4.06 6.47 3.63
C VAL A 136 3.08 5.63 4.43
N LEU A 137 2.67 4.50 3.87
CA LEU A 137 2.09 3.38 4.61
C LEU A 137 3.24 2.45 4.97
N GLU A 138 3.54 2.32 6.25
CA GLU A 138 4.64 1.52 6.78
C GLU A 138 4.15 0.16 7.28
N PHE A 139 4.94 -0.86 6.99
CA PHE A 139 4.70 -2.23 7.43
C PHE A 139 6.03 -2.95 7.72
N ASN A 140 5.99 -3.97 8.56
CA ASN A 140 7.16 -4.72 9.00
C ASN A 140 7.00 -6.21 8.69
N PRO A 141 7.58 -6.72 7.59
CA PRO A 141 7.57 -8.15 7.27
C PRO A 141 8.27 -8.99 8.32
N HIS A 142 7.73 -10.17 8.60
CA HIS A 142 8.39 -11.15 9.46
C HIS A 142 9.41 -11.99 8.67
N GLY A 143 9.32 -12.00 7.33
CA GLY A 143 10.27 -12.61 6.40
C GLY A 143 10.70 -11.66 5.28
N TYR A 144 11.99 -11.67 4.94
CA TYR A 144 12.58 -10.84 3.89
C TYR A 144 13.19 -11.68 2.76
N PRO A 145 13.09 -11.24 1.49
CA PRO A 145 12.26 -10.12 1.02
C PRO A 145 10.77 -10.48 0.99
N TYR A 146 9.89 -9.49 1.15
CA TYR A 146 8.45 -9.74 1.25
C TYR A 146 7.76 -9.93 -0.12
N GLY A 147 8.00 -9.04 -1.09
CA GLY A 147 7.45 -9.11 -2.46
C GLY A 147 5.92 -8.94 -2.60
N GLY A 148 5.12 -9.08 -1.53
CA GLY A 148 3.65 -9.14 -1.56
C GLY A 148 2.91 -7.82 -1.32
N THR A 149 3.39 -6.69 -1.84
CA THR A 149 2.84 -5.35 -1.49
C THR A 149 1.56 -4.95 -2.22
N GLY A 150 1.07 -5.78 -3.14
CA GLY A 150 -0.05 -5.45 -4.03
C GLY A 150 -1.37 -5.12 -3.30
N SER A 151 -1.64 -5.76 -2.17
CA SER A 151 -2.84 -5.46 -1.35
C SER A 151 -2.74 -4.11 -0.64
N LEU A 152 -1.56 -3.74 -0.16
CA LEU A 152 -1.30 -2.42 0.45
C LEU A 152 -1.37 -1.30 -0.58
N VAL A 153 -0.90 -1.56 -1.80
CA VAL A 153 -1.06 -0.65 -2.94
C VAL A 153 -2.54 -0.48 -3.28
N ALA A 154 -3.29 -1.56 -3.39
CA ALA A 154 -4.73 -1.53 -3.68
C ALA A 154 -5.51 -0.75 -2.61
N LEU A 155 -5.13 -0.92 -1.34
CA LEU A 155 -5.70 -0.16 -0.22
C LEU A 155 -5.45 1.34 -0.38
N VAL A 156 -4.25 1.76 -0.77
CA VAL A 156 -3.95 3.19 -0.98
C VAL A 156 -4.70 3.75 -2.20
N GLU A 157 -4.70 3.01 -3.31
CA GLU A 157 -5.32 3.46 -4.57
C GLU A 157 -6.85 3.52 -4.49
N CYS A 158 -7.52 2.65 -3.70
CA CYS A 158 -8.99 2.66 -3.62
C CYS A 158 -9.55 3.93 -2.96
N PHE A 159 -8.76 4.62 -2.12
CA PHE A 159 -9.06 5.96 -1.58
C PHE A 159 -8.64 7.10 -2.53
N GLY A 160 -8.23 6.76 -3.76
CA GLY A 160 -7.92 7.73 -4.82
C GLY A 160 -6.54 8.37 -4.72
N HIS A 161 -5.64 7.83 -3.89
CA HIS A 161 -4.28 8.31 -3.78
C HIS A 161 -3.36 7.70 -4.85
N GLN A 162 -2.30 8.43 -5.19
CA GLN A 162 -1.37 7.98 -6.21
C GLN A 162 -0.13 7.36 -5.57
N VAL A 163 0.03 6.04 -5.69
CA VAL A 163 1.27 5.36 -5.28
C VAL A 163 2.41 5.77 -6.21
N VAL A 164 3.56 6.08 -5.63
CA VAL A 164 4.76 6.58 -6.36
C VAL A 164 5.94 5.64 -6.25
N GLY A 165 6.00 4.82 -5.20
CA GLY A 165 7.08 3.88 -5.00
C GLY A 165 6.82 2.91 -3.86
N VAL A 166 7.59 1.83 -3.86
CA VAL A 166 7.53 0.77 -2.87
C VAL A 166 8.94 0.41 -2.44
N ASP A 167 9.14 0.20 -1.16
CA ASP A 167 10.36 -0.37 -0.59
C ASP A 167 9.94 -1.58 0.24
N ASP A 168 10.17 -2.79 -0.30
CA ASP A 168 9.74 -4.06 0.30
C ASP A 168 10.86 -4.76 1.09
N GLY A 169 11.92 -4.02 1.40
CA GLY A 169 13.13 -4.52 2.05
C GLY A 169 14.24 -4.95 1.09
N THR A 170 13.99 -4.98 -0.22
CA THR A 170 15.05 -5.16 -1.24
C THR A 170 15.64 -3.85 -1.75
N GLY A 171 15.01 -2.72 -1.42
CA GLY A 171 15.33 -1.40 -1.91
C GLY A 171 14.10 -0.68 -2.44
N TYR A 172 14.21 0.63 -2.64
CA TYR A 172 13.13 1.44 -3.17
C TYR A 172 13.03 1.29 -4.70
N GLU A 173 11.84 0.95 -5.17
CA GLU A 173 11.48 0.92 -6.58
C GLU A 173 10.36 1.92 -6.88
N LYS A 174 10.46 2.58 -8.03
CA LYS A 174 9.39 3.44 -8.53
C LYS A 174 8.20 2.57 -8.90
N TYR A 175 7.03 2.90 -8.37
CA TYR A 175 5.81 2.18 -8.69
C TYR A 175 5.33 2.51 -10.10
N VAL A 176 4.97 1.48 -10.84
CA VAL A 176 4.36 1.57 -12.17
C VAL A 176 2.99 0.92 -12.06
N PRO A 177 1.89 1.69 -12.19
CA PRO A 177 0.55 1.13 -12.17
C PRO A 177 0.40 0.03 -13.21
N ARG A 178 -0.31 -1.05 -12.85
CA ARG A 178 -0.62 -2.13 -13.79
C ARG A 178 -1.50 -1.58 -14.92
N THR A 179 -1.10 -1.87 -16.16
CA THR A 179 -1.84 -1.45 -17.36
C THR A 179 -2.51 -2.63 -18.08
N ASN A 180 -2.05 -3.85 -17.81
CA ASN A 180 -2.57 -5.10 -18.35
C ASN A 180 -3.63 -5.72 -17.44
N ILE A 181 -4.77 -5.03 -17.27
CA ILE A 181 -5.90 -5.57 -16.53
C ILE A 181 -6.69 -6.53 -17.42
N TRP A 182 -6.90 -7.76 -16.96
CA TRP A 182 -7.78 -8.72 -17.61
C TRP A 182 -9.22 -8.23 -17.53
N LYS A 183 -9.98 -8.44 -18.61
CA LYS A 183 -11.41 -8.11 -18.67
C LYS A 183 -12.18 -9.32 -19.21
N PRO A 184 -13.36 -9.62 -18.64
CA PRO A 184 -14.21 -10.72 -19.10
C PRO A 184 -14.68 -10.48 -20.54
N SER A 185 -14.87 -11.56 -21.29
CA SER A 185 -15.29 -11.50 -22.69
C SER A 185 -16.69 -10.92 -22.83
N ALA A 186 -17.59 -11.18 -21.87
CA ALA A 186 -18.95 -10.65 -21.84
C ALA A 186 -19.02 -9.13 -21.57
N GLY A 187 -17.93 -8.51 -21.11
CA GLY A 187 -17.79 -7.06 -20.95
C GLY A 187 -17.15 -6.34 -22.14
N ARG A 188 -16.85 -7.07 -23.24
CA ARG A 188 -16.45 -6.47 -24.52
C ARG A 188 -17.70 -6.15 -25.33
N ASP A 189 -18.40 -5.09 -24.96
CA ASP A 189 -19.33 -4.48 -25.89
C ASP A 189 -18.55 -3.78 -27.02
N VAL A 190 -19.13 -3.88 -28.21
CA VAL A 190 -18.82 -3.27 -29.51
C VAL A 190 -18.20 -1.87 -29.43
#